data_AF-A0A1E7FV67-F1
#
_entry.id   AF-A0A1E7FV67-F1
#
_cell.length_a   1.000
_cell.length_b   1.000
_cell.length_c   1.000
_cell.angle_alpha   90.00
_cell.angle_beta   90.00
_cell.angle_gamma   90.00
#
_symmetry.space_group_name_H-M   'P 1'
#
loop_
_entity.id
_entity.type
_entity.pdbx_description
1 polymer ?
#
loop_
_entity_poly.entity_id
_entity_poly.type
_entity_poly.pdbx_seq_one_letter_code
_entity_poly.pdbx_strand_id
1 'polypeptide(L)'
;MTSISDITTPSVKDTTKLERIGAHSHINGLGISDTLEDLSAGAGTDASSSNDAASSLRSSSASSSAPGSGLIGQVKARRAMGLVYKLIQKGKIGGRAILLAGPPSTGKTALAMGLAQQLGSDGNNSSNDKDSDNDIPFCSLSATEVFSLEVSKTEALTQAIRRSMGVRIVEEQEVMEGEVVEIQIDTLSGGGGKVGKTGRLTLCTTDMETIYDLGTKMIERLTQERVTAGDVIRIDKATGKISKLGRSVSRSRDYDAMGSNTKFVQCPEGELQKRTTVTHTVSLHEIDVINSRQQGFMALFTGDTGEISESIRTQIDAKVDEWKTEGRATLVPGVLFIDEVHMLDMDCFSFLNRALESELCPIVILATNRGISAIRGTNFRGPHGIPLDLLDRLLIIPTAPYSVDELRGILRVRCTEEQVDMADDALELLTRIASGTTLRYAIQTIITSSLIAKKKKSNRVEVPHIERSHTLFFDVERSTKFIMEYQNQFLFHELEDDGIKEKSIDNAYTAEFNNDICTQSAAVEQSSGWHPNSIVFDCTKRQCIPSIQLDVRSKGCTFGLDTRPDGTTKNNPQTN
;
A
#
# COMPACT_ATOMS: atom_id res chain seq x y z
N MET A 1 23.56 19.14 -17.76
CA MET A 1 23.07 18.25 -16.71
C MET A 1 23.29 18.96 -15.40
N THR A 2 22.23 19.26 -14.66
CA THR A 2 22.32 19.82 -13.31
C THR A 2 23.04 18.82 -12.41
N SER A 3 23.98 19.30 -11.60
CA SER A 3 24.68 18.49 -10.60
C SER A 3 23.67 17.94 -9.59
N ILE A 4 23.76 16.64 -9.32
CA ILE A 4 22.89 15.89 -8.38
C ILE A 4 22.93 16.46 -6.95
N SER A 5 23.94 17.28 -6.63
CA SER A 5 24.09 18.00 -5.36
C SER A 5 23.00 19.05 -5.07
N ASP A 6 22.17 19.42 -6.05
CA ASP A 6 21.03 20.33 -5.85
C ASP A 6 19.73 19.59 -5.46
N ILE A 7 19.75 18.27 -5.34
CA ILE A 7 18.62 17.45 -4.87
C ILE A 7 18.60 17.50 -3.33
N THR A 8 18.21 18.65 -2.76
CA THR A 8 17.85 18.69 -1.34
C THR A 8 16.33 18.62 -1.23
N THR A 9 15.79 17.46 -0.89
CA THR A 9 14.44 17.39 -0.35
C THR A 9 14.41 18.23 0.93
N PRO A 10 13.50 19.21 1.07
CA PRO A 10 13.29 19.83 2.37
C PRO A 10 12.79 18.72 3.29
N SER A 11 13.58 18.38 4.31
CA SER A 11 13.13 17.55 5.43
C SER A 11 11.84 18.18 5.95
N VAL A 12 10.71 17.51 5.71
CA VAL A 12 9.42 17.94 6.24
C VAL A 12 9.55 17.83 7.76
N LYS A 13 9.83 18.97 8.40
CA LYS A 13 9.83 19.11 9.85
C LYS A 13 8.46 18.66 10.33
N ASP A 14 8.45 17.62 11.17
CA ASP A 14 7.34 17.12 12.01
C ASP A 14 6.08 17.97 11.93
N THR A 15 5.30 17.74 10.88
CA THR A 15 3.88 18.01 10.96
C THR A 15 3.36 16.93 11.87
N THR A 16 2.70 17.30 12.97
CA THR A 16 1.81 16.39 13.69
C THR A 16 1.02 15.66 12.62
N LYS A 17 1.27 14.34 12.45
CA LYS A 17 0.65 13.52 11.43
C LYS A 17 -0.81 13.91 11.38
N LEU A 18 -1.24 14.54 10.29
CA LEU A 18 -2.64 14.92 10.10
C LEU A 18 -3.41 13.65 9.68
N GLU A 19 -3.16 12.56 10.40
CA GLU A 19 -3.78 11.27 10.23
C GLU A 19 -5.16 11.38 10.86
N ARG A 20 -6.16 11.67 10.01
CA ARG A 20 -7.55 11.43 10.38
C ARG A 20 -7.71 9.94 10.62
N ILE A 21 -8.48 9.58 11.66
CA ILE A 21 -8.79 8.18 11.97
C ILE A 21 -9.39 7.53 10.72
N GLY A 22 -8.65 6.57 10.17
CA GLY A 22 -8.96 5.91 8.91
C GLY A 22 -9.42 4.48 9.14
N ALA A 23 -9.99 3.88 8.10
CA ALA A 23 -10.39 2.47 8.16
C ALA A 23 -9.21 1.52 8.43
N HIS A 24 -7.95 1.94 8.37
CA HIS A 24 -6.80 1.10 8.69
C HIS A 24 -5.82 1.73 9.70
N SER A 25 -6.16 2.85 10.35
CA SER A 25 -5.24 3.57 11.26
C SER A 25 -4.85 2.75 12.51
N HIS A 26 -5.78 1.97 13.05
CA HIS A 26 -5.53 1.02 14.15
C HIS A 26 -4.47 -0.07 13.87
N ILE A 27 -4.00 -0.24 12.62
CA ILE A 27 -3.06 -1.31 12.26
C ILE A 27 -1.63 -0.76 12.30
N ASN A 28 -0.80 -1.32 13.18
CA ASN A 28 0.57 -0.88 13.42
C ASN A 28 1.63 -1.93 13.03
N GLY A 29 1.22 -3.02 12.40
CA GLY A 29 2.11 -4.08 11.92
C GLY A 29 1.37 -5.38 11.62
N LEU A 30 2.08 -6.46 11.29
CA LEU A 30 1.49 -7.79 11.09
C LEU A 30 1.27 -8.56 12.39
N GLY A 31 1.98 -8.22 13.48
CA GLY A 31 1.78 -8.79 14.82
C GLY A 31 2.27 -10.23 14.97
N ILE A 32 3.30 -10.58 14.22
CA ILE A 32 3.89 -11.92 14.16
C ILE A 32 5.26 -11.84 14.86
N SER A 33 5.63 -12.88 15.57
CA SER A 33 6.95 -13.02 16.19
C SER A 33 8.06 -13.29 15.15
N ASP A 34 9.32 -13.12 15.57
CA ASP A 34 10.49 -13.45 14.74
C ASP A 34 10.55 -14.93 14.34
N THR A 35 9.85 -15.83 15.02
CA THR A 35 9.74 -17.25 14.65
C THR A 35 8.61 -17.54 13.64
N LEU A 36 7.91 -16.50 13.17
CA LEU A 36 6.70 -16.60 12.32
C LEU A 36 5.50 -17.24 13.02
N GLU A 37 5.50 -17.20 14.35
CA GLU A 37 4.38 -17.63 15.19
C GLU A 37 3.52 -16.43 15.58
N ASP A 38 2.22 -16.65 15.63
CA ASP A 38 1.26 -15.59 15.92
C ASP A 38 1.29 -15.21 17.40
N LEU A 39 1.56 -13.93 17.68
CA LEU A 39 1.60 -13.41 19.05
C LEU A 39 0.24 -13.44 19.75
N SER A 40 -0.86 -13.57 19.01
CA SER A 40 -2.21 -13.74 19.56
C SER A 40 -2.52 -15.16 20.05
N ALA A 41 -1.72 -16.16 19.66
CA ALA A 41 -1.93 -17.56 20.01
C ALA A 41 -1.27 -17.98 21.34
N GLY A 42 -0.41 -17.13 21.93
CA GLY A 42 0.31 -17.42 23.18
C GLY A 42 -0.53 -17.42 24.46
N ALA A 43 -1.86 -17.25 24.37
CA ALA A 43 -2.77 -17.28 25.50
C ALA A 43 -3.80 -18.41 25.34
N GLY A 44 -3.34 -19.66 25.44
CA GLY A 44 -4.19 -20.82 25.65
C GLY A 44 -4.05 -21.89 24.58
N THR A 45 -3.04 -22.74 24.72
CA THR A 45 -3.06 -24.21 24.60
C THR A 45 -1.61 -24.66 24.57
N ASP A 46 -1.06 -25.05 25.73
CA ASP A 46 0.03 -26.03 25.85
C ASP A 46 0.11 -26.45 27.33
N ALA A 47 -0.77 -27.40 27.68
CA ALA A 47 -0.70 -28.13 28.94
C ALA A 47 -0.88 -29.61 28.65
N SER A 48 0.19 -30.27 28.23
CA SER A 48 0.41 -31.67 28.58
C SER A 48 1.90 -32.02 28.61
N SER A 49 2.33 -32.53 29.77
CA SER A 49 3.62 -33.17 30.10
C SER A 49 4.82 -32.30 30.51
N SER A 50 4.80 -31.79 31.75
CA SER A 50 5.70 -32.28 32.82
C SER A 50 5.43 -31.49 34.11
N ASN A 51 5.06 -32.22 35.16
CA ASN A 51 4.94 -31.69 36.51
C ASN A 51 6.33 -31.35 37.03
N ASP A 52 6.53 -30.14 37.55
CA ASP A 52 7.21 -29.91 38.83
C ASP A 52 7.16 -28.42 39.24
N ALA A 53 6.99 -28.22 40.55
CA ALA A 53 7.17 -26.99 41.34
C ALA A 53 6.10 -25.86 41.27
N ALA A 54 5.28 -25.85 42.33
CA ALA A 54 4.47 -24.73 42.77
C ALA A 54 5.31 -23.54 43.27
N SER A 55 4.89 -22.29 42.98
CA SER A 55 4.68 -21.21 43.95
C SER A 55 4.68 -19.81 43.29
N SER A 56 3.51 -19.19 43.13
CA SER A 56 3.27 -17.77 43.47
C SER A 56 1.89 -17.35 42.99
N LEU A 57 0.98 -17.20 43.95
CA LEU A 57 -0.29 -16.49 43.79
C LEU A 57 -0.02 -14.99 43.55
N ARG A 58 -0.30 -14.51 42.34
CA ARG A 58 -0.67 -13.12 42.10
C ARG A 58 -1.90 -13.09 41.20
N SER A 59 -2.96 -12.49 41.73
CA SER A 59 -4.17 -12.09 41.03
C SER A 59 -3.82 -11.13 39.89
N SER A 60 -3.96 -11.59 38.65
CA SER A 60 -4.03 -10.73 37.47
C SER A 60 -5.28 -11.12 36.68
N SER A 61 -6.22 -10.18 36.63
CA SER A 61 -7.31 -10.11 35.67
C SER A 61 -6.91 -10.65 34.30
N ALA A 62 -7.76 -11.49 33.71
CA ALA A 62 -7.66 -11.95 32.34
C ALA A 62 -7.64 -10.75 31.36
N SER A 63 -6.45 -10.28 31.00
CA SER A 63 -6.23 -9.33 29.93
C SER A 63 -5.99 -10.11 28.64
N SER A 64 -7.08 -10.39 27.93
CA SER A 64 -7.05 -10.83 26.54
C SER A 64 -6.30 -9.81 25.65
N SER A 65 -5.55 -10.32 24.67
CA SER A 65 -4.77 -9.63 23.63
C SER A 65 -3.35 -9.22 24.01
N ALA A 66 -2.36 -9.83 23.34
CA ALA A 66 -1.07 -9.20 23.13
C ALA A 66 -1.32 -7.99 22.21
N PRO A 67 -1.19 -6.74 22.71
CA PRO A 67 -1.55 -5.53 22.00
C PRO A 67 -0.30 -5.00 21.30
N GLY A 68 -0.29 -4.97 19.97
CA GLY A 68 0.84 -4.36 19.27
C GLY A 68 0.56 -4.01 17.82
N SER A 69 -0.15 -4.87 17.10
CA SER A 69 -0.33 -4.72 15.65
C SER A 69 -1.73 -4.28 15.22
N GLY A 70 -2.74 -4.40 16.09
CA GLY A 70 -4.14 -4.05 15.77
C GLY A 70 -4.87 -5.05 14.86
N LEU A 71 -4.18 -6.05 14.29
CA LEU A 71 -4.78 -7.15 13.54
C LEU A 71 -5.25 -8.26 14.48
N ILE A 72 -6.44 -8.80 14.21
CA ILE A 72 -7.07 -9.88 14.98
C ILE A 72 -7.45 -11.00 14.01
N GLY A 73 -7.20 -12.25 14.42
CA GLY A 73 -7.53 -13.42 13.61
C GLY A 73 -6.63 -13.60 12.39
N GLN A 74 -7.16 -14.25 11.35
CA GLN A 74 -6.47 -14.50 10.06
C GLN A 74 -5.07 -15.13 10.18
N VAL A 75 -4.92 -16.09 11.11
CA VAL A 75 -3.64 -16.72 11.46
C VAL A 75 -2.85 -17.20 10.24
N LYS A 76 -3.51 -17.95 9.34
CA LYS A 76 -2.87 -18.50 8.15
C LYS A 76 -2.38 -17.42 7.19
N ALA A 77 -3.21 -16.39 6.94
CA ALA A 77 -2.87 -15.32 6.01
C ALA A 77 -1.80 -14.39 6.60
N ARG A 78 -1.85 -14.09 7.91
CA ARG A 78 -0.81 -13.34 8.61
C ARG A 78 0.52 -14.07 8.54
N ARG A 79 0.57 -15.35 8.91
CA ARG A 79 1.80 -16.16 8.80
C ARG A 79 2.39 -16.16 7.39
N ALA A 80 1.55 -16.30 6.36
CA ALA A 80 1.98 -16.20 4.96
C ALA A 80 2.55 -14.80 4.63
N MET A 81 1.92 -13.73 5.10
CA MET A 81 2.43 -12.36 4.95
C MET A 81 3.71 -12.11 5.74
N GLY A 82 3.92 -12.76 6.89
CA GLY A 82 5.16 -12.72 7.65
C GLY A 82 6.32 -13.39 6.89
N LEU A 83 6.05 -14.44 6.13
CA LEU A 83 7.05 -15.01 5.21
C LEU A 83 7.40 -14.02 4.10
N VAL A 84 6.40 -13.35 3.51
CA VAL A 84 6.60 -12.31 2.50
C VAL A 84 7.44 -11.16 3.06
N TYR A 85 7.15 -10.70 4.28
CA TYR A 85 7.95 -9.70 4.99
C TYR A 85 9.43 -10.07 5.06
N LYS A 86 9.73 -11.30 5.50
CA LYS A 86 11.13 -11.79 5.55
C LYS A 86 11.77 -11.95 4.17
N LEU A 87 10.99 -12.23 3.13
CA LEU A 87 11.50 -12.26 1.76
C LEU A 87 11.90 -10.86 1.29
N ILE A 88 11.08 -9.85 1.58
CA ILE A 88 11.36 -8.45 1.26
C ILE A 88 12.62 -7.99 2.00
N GLN A 89 12.71 -8.25 3.30
CA GLN A 89 13.87 -7.87 4.12
C GLN A 89 15.19 -8.49 3.63
N LYS A 90 15.13 -9.71 3.08
CA LYS A 90 16.31 -10.37 2.51
C LYS A 90 16.77 -9.75 1.18
N GLY A 91 15.91 -9.02 0.47
CA GLY A 91 16.25 -8.21 -0.70
C GLY A 91 16.82 -8.95 -1.92
N LYS A 92 16.88 -10.28 -1.90
CA LYS A 92 17.53 -11.10 -2.96
C LYS A 92 16.61 -11.49 -4.11
N ILE A 93 15.33 -11.13 -4.05
CA ILE A 93 14.30 -11.67 -4.94
C ILE A 93 13.41 -10.53 -5.43
N GLY A 94 13.52 -10.19 -6.72
CA GLY A 94 12.58 -9.31 -7.45
C GLY A 94 11.57 -10.11 -8.28
N GLY A 95 10.57 -9.43 -8.84
CA GLY A 95 9.67 -10.01 -9.86
C GLY A 95 8.69 -11.08 -9.37
N ARG A 96 8.46 -11.20 -8.06
CA ARG A 96 7.44 -12.11 -7.51
C ARG A 96 6.13 -11.38 -7.29
N ALA A 97 5.04 -12.06 -7.61
CA ALA A 97 3.69 -11.55 -7.39
C ALA A 97 2.87 -12.48 -6.49
N ILE A 98 2.10 -11.87 -5.59
CA ILE A 98 1.29 -12.53 -4.57
C ILE A 98 -0.15 -12.07 -4.74
N LEU A 99 -1.12 -12.98 -4.63
CA LEU A 99 -2.54 -12.67 -4.72
C LEU A 99 -3.22 -12.90 -3.38
N LEU A 100 -3.75 -11.85 -2.77
CA LEU A 100 -4.67 -11.91 -1.63
C LEU A 100 -6.10 -12.11 -2.16
N ALA A 101 -6.62 -13.32 -1.97
CA ALA A 101 -7.96 -13.69 -2.41
C ALA A 101 -8.90 -13.94 -1.22
N GLY A 102 -10.16 -13.55 -1.36
CA GLY A 102 -11.21 -13.95 -0.42
C GLY A 102 -12.38 -12.99 -0.37
N PRO A 103 -13.43 -13.31 0.42
CA PRO A 103 -14.66 -12.52 0.52
C PRO A 103 -14.43 -11.04 0.87
N PRO A 104 -15.39 -10.14 0.59
CA PRO A 104 -15.31 -8.76 1.07
C PRO A 104 -15.22 -8.72 2.59
N SER A 105 -14.56 -7.69 3.13
CA SER A 105 -14.40 -7.48 4.57
C SER A 105 -13.60 -8.54 5.35
N THR A 106 -12.80 -9.39 4.69
CA THR A 106 -11.90 -10.36 5.36
C THR A 106 -10.52 -9.80 5.74
N GLY A 107 -10.27 -8.50 5.50
CA GLY A 107 -9.02 -7.85 5.91
C GLY A 107 -7.85 -7.96 4.92
N LYS A 108 -8.09 -8.20 3.62
CA LYS A 108 -7.01 -8.20 2.59
C LYS A 108 -6.18 -6.91 2.59
N THR A 109 -6.85 -5.76 2.45
CA THR A 109 -6.20 -4.43 2.51
C THR A 109 -5.57 -4.19 3.88
N ALA A 110 -6.19 -4.69 4.96
CA ALA A 110 -5.63 -4.60 6.31
C ALA A 110 -4.30 -5.36 6.46
N LEU A 111 -4.18 -6.54 5.85
CA LEU A 111 -2.93 -7.32 5.83
C LEU A 111 -1.83 -6.60 5.05
N ALA A 112 -2.17 -6.01 3.90
CA ALA A 112 -1.22 -5.22 3.11
C ALA A 112 -0.75 -3.96 3.86
N MET A 113 -1.66 -3.26 4.53
CA MET A 113 -1.31 -2.11 5.38
C MET A 113 -0.49 -2.53 6.60
N GLY A 114 -0.79 -3.68 7.20
CA GLY A 114 0.04 -4.25 8.27
C GLY A 114 1.46 -4.56 7.82
N LEU A 115 1.63 -5.06 6.59
CA LEU A 115 2.94 -5.24 5.99
C LEU A 115 3.65 -3.89 5.77
N ALA A 116 2.95 -2.90 5.21
CA ALA A 116 3.51 -1.57 4.97
C ALA A 116 4.01 -0.91 6.27
N GLN A 117 3.19 -0.97 7.33
CA GLN A 117 3.55 -0.42 8.63
C GLN A 117 4.72 -1.17 9.26
N GLN A 118 4.78 -2.49 9.11
CA GLN A 118 5.92 -3.27 9.63
C GLN A 118 7.22 -3.03 8.86
N LEU A 119 7.15 -2.81 7.54
CA LEU A 119 8.30 -2.41 6.74
C LEU A 119 8.82 -1.01 7.13
N GLY A 120 7.94 -0.10 7.57
CA GLY A 120 8.33 1.24 8.02
C GLY A 120 8.68 1.37 9.51
N SER A 121 8.14 0.52 10.39
CA SER A 121 8.31 0.63 11.84
C SER A 121 9.57 -0.03 12.39
N ASP A 122 10.12 -1.04 11.69
CA ASP A 122 11.43 -1.63 12.04
C ASP A 122 12.60 -0.64 11.82
N GLY A 123 12.36 0.54 11.23
CA GLY A 123 13.28 1.68 11.22
C GLY A 123 13.23 2.60 12.45
N ASN A 124 12.19 2.50 13.29
CA ASN A 124 11.96 3.41 14.43
C ASN A 124 12.24 2.81 15.82
N ASN A 125 12.59 1.52 15.92
CA ASN A 125 12.84 0.85 17.19
C ASN A 125 14.30 0.88 17.67
N SER A 126 15.22 1.56 16.97
CA SER A 126 16.52 1.96 17.52
C SER A 126 16.46 3.41 17.96
N SER A 127 15.99 3.65 19.18
CA SER A 127 15.71 4.99 19.71
C SER A 127 16.96 5.81 20.05
N ASN A 128 18.08 5.68 19.34
CA ASN A 128 19.26 6.53 19.51
C ASN A 128 20.14 6.73 18.26
N ASP A 129 19.93 5.99 17.17
CA ASP A 129 20.71 6.19 15.95
C ASP A 129 19.84 6.89 14.89
N LYS A 130 20.28 8.07 14.47
CA LYS A 130 19.65 8.92 13.43
C LYS A 130 19.84 8.35 12.02
N ASP A 131 19.91 7.03 11.88
CA ASP A 131 20.10 6.33 10.62
C ASP A 131 18.81 5.56 10.33
N SER A 132 17.95 6.18 9.52
CA SER A 132 16.74 5.60 8.91
C SER A 132 17.13 4.51 7.90
N ASP A 133 17.83 3.48 8.36
CA ASP A 133 18.57 2.53 7.53
C ASP A 133 17.68 1.48 6.85
N ASN A 134 16.36 1.52 7.02
CA ASN A 134 15.48 0.54 6.40
C ASN A 134 14.13 1.08 5.90
N ASP A 135 14.12 2.29 5.36
CA ASP A 135 12.95 2.77 4.61
C ASP A 135 12.80 1.99 3.29
N ILE A 136 11.92 1.00 3.31
CA ILE A 136 11.53 0.22 2.13
C ILE A 136 10.31 0.91 1.50
N PRO A 137 10.37 1.29 0.20
CA PRO A 137 9.26 1.99 -0.44
C PRO A 137 8.03 1.09 -0.55
N PHE A 138 6.87 1.63 -0.17
CA PHE A 138 5.58 0.98 -0.31
C PHE A 138 4.65 1.87 -1.14
N CYS A 139 4.15 1.36 -2.26
CA CYS A 139 3.19 2.06 -3.11
C CYS A 139 1.86 1.30 -3.09
N SER A 140 0.78 1.96 -2.67
CA SER A 140 -0.58 1.47 -2.83
C SER A 140 -1.24 2.12 -4.04
N LEU A 141 -1.81 1.30 -4.91
CA LEU A 141 -2.53 1.69 -6.11
C LEU A 141 -3.90 1.01 -6.12
N SER A 142 -4.97 1.73 -6.42
CA SER A 142 -6.23 1.10 -6.79
C SER A 142 -6.22 0.77 -8.28
N ALA A 143 -6.69 -0.41 -8.68
CA ALA A 143 -6.77 -0.78 -10.10
C ALA A 143 -7.54 0.25 -10.96
N THR A 144 -8.47 0.99 -10.37
CA THR A 144 -9.23 2.04 -11.08
C THR A 144 -8.38 3.29 -11.37
N GLU A 145 -7.34 3.56 -10.58
CA GLU A 145 -6.45 4.73 -10.76
C GLU A 145 -5.57 4.63 -12.01
N VAL A 146 -5.40 3.43 -12.56
CA VAL A 146 -4.67 3.18 -13.81
C VAL A 146 -5.38 3.81 -15.02
N PHE A 147 -6.70 4.01 -14.93
CA PHE A 147 -7.49 4.59 -16.00
C PHE A 147 -7.50 6.12 -15.88
N SER A 148 -6.58 6.76 -16.59
CA SER A 148 -6.51 8.22 -16.71
C SER A 148 -6.70 8.68 -18.15
N LEU A 149 -7.13 9.94 -18.32
CA LEU A 149 -7.16 10.62 -19.62
C LEU A 149 -5.82 11.27 -19.96
N GLU A 150 -5.03 11.63 -18.94
CA GLU A 150 -3.76 12.34 -19.11
C GLU A 150 -2.60 11.41 -19.44
N VAL A 151 -2.67 10.17 -18.96
CA VAL A 151 -1.59 9.18 -19.03
C VAL A 151 -2.15 7.84 -19.49
N SER A 152 -1.43 7.15 -20.37
CA SER A 152 -1.80 5.82 -20.82
C SER A 152 -1.78 4.77 -19.68
N LYS A 153 -2.62 3.73 -19.81
CA LYS A 153 -2.75 2.63 -18.83
C LYS A 153 -1.39 1.97 -18.50
N THR A 154 -0.59 1.73 -19.54
CA THR A 154 0.75 1.13 -19.42
C THR A 154 1.73 2.05 -18.72
N GLU A 155 1.65 3.36 -18.99
CA GLU A 155 2.51 4.35 -18.37
C GLU A 155 2.18 4.52 -16.88
N ALA A 156 0.89 4.55 -16.52
CA ALA A 156 0.46 4.59 -15.12
C ALA A 156 0.98 3.40 -14.30
N LEU A 157 0.91 2.18 -14.86
CA LEU A 157 1.49 0.98 -14.23
C LEU A 157 3.03 1.03 -14.17
N THR A 158 3.68 1.54 -15.20
CA THR A 158 5.15 1.70 -15.22
C THR A 158 5.60 2.67 -14.12
N GLN A 159 4.90 3.79 -13.97
CA GLN A 159 5.17 4.75 -12.90
C GLN A 159 4.95 4.11 -11.53
N ALA A 160 3.89 3.34 -11.31
CA ALA A 160 3.65 2.65 -10.05
C ALA A 160 4.78 1.64 -9.70
N ILE A 161 5.25 0.87 -10.69
CA ILE A 161 6.39 -0.04 -10.55
C ILE A 161 7.66 0.73 -10.16
N ARG A 162 7.98 1.83 -10.85
CA ARG A 162 9.19 2.61 -10.59
C ARG A 162 9.12 3.44 -9.30
N ARG A 163 7.93 3.86 -8.85
CA ARG A 163 7.72 4.47 -7.52
C ARG A 163 8.00 3.48 -6.39
N SER A 164 7.75 2.19 -6.64
CA SER A 164 7.97 1.12 -5.67
C SER A 164 9.41 0.61 -5.62
N MET A 165 10.32 1.21 -6.39
CA MET A 165 11.74 0.85 -6.41
C MET A 165 12.57 2.02 -5.91
N GLY A 166 13.32 1.80 -4.83
CA GLY A 166 14.16 2.80 -4.20
C GLY A 166 15.62 2.65 -4.59
N VAL A 167 16.31 3.78 -4.73
CA VAL A 167 17.76 3.86 -4.83
C VAL A 167 18.24 4.61 -3.59
N ARG A 168 19.06 3.93 -2.79
CA ARG A 168 19.67 4.50 -1.60
C ARG A 168 21.09 4.93 -1.92
N ILE A 169 21.33 6.23 -1.80
CA ILE A 169 22.60 6.89 -2.09
C ILE A 169 23.19 7.34 -0.76
N VAL A 170 24.42 6.92 -0.48
CA VAL A 170 25.15 7.36 0.70
C VAL A 170 26.11 8.47 0.25
N GLU A 171 25.96 9.67 0.83
CA GLU A 171 26.82 10.81 0.55
C GLU A 171 27.52 11.29 1.82
N GLU A 172 28.82 11.52 1.74
CA GLU A 172 29.58 12.14 2.84
C GLU A 172 29.55 13.66 2.70
N GLN A 173 29.03 14.35 3.72
CA GLN A 173 28.97 15.81 3.76
C GLN A 173 29.80 16.36 4.93
N GLU A 174 30.62 17.38 4.66
CA GLU A 174 31.33 18.15 5.69
C GLU A 174 30.42 19.27 6.21
N VAL A 175 29.92 19.11 7.44
CA VAL A 175 29.03 20.06 8.08
C VAL A 175 29.71 20.76 9.25
N MET A 176 29.37 22.02 9.44
CA MET A 176 29.82 22.84 10.56
C MET A 176 28.61 23.19 11.42
N GLU A 177 28.66 22.86 12.70
CA GLU A 177 27.57 23.09 13.65
C GLU A 177 28.10 23.87 14.86
N GLY A 178 27.48 24.99 15.16
CA GLY A 178 27.90 25.82 16.29
C GLY A 178 26.91 26.93 16.62
N GLU A 179 27.04 27.47 17.83
CA GLU A 179 26.38 28.70 18.26
C GLU A 179 27.13 29.91 17.70
N VAL A 180 26.38 30.87 17.15
CA VAL A 180 26.93 32.14 16.67
C VAL A 180 27.19 33.06 17.85
N VAL A 181 28.46 33.36 18.12
CA VAL A 181 28.85 34.31 19.17
C VAL A 181 28.71 35.74 18.68
N GLU A 182 29.24 36.02 17.48
CA GLU A 182 29.28 37.35 16.88
C GLU A 182 29.34 37.27 15.35
N ILE A 183 28.72 38.24 14.68
CA ILE A 183 28.80 38.43 13.22
C ILE A 183 29.23 39.87 12.95
N GLN A 184 30.39 40.05 12.32
CA GLN A 184 30.88 41.35 11.86
C GLN A 184 30.81 41.39 10.33
N ILE A 185 30.17 42.43 9.77
CA ILE A 185 30.06 42.60 8.32
C ILE A 185 30.65 43.96 7.96
N ASP A 186 31.81 43.94 7.32
CA ASP A 186 32.49 45.12 6.80
C ASP A 186 31.96 45.42 5.40
N THR A 187 31.29 46.57 5.26
CA THR A 187 30.83 47.08 3.97
C THR A 187 31.78 48.19 3.51
N LEU A 188 32.66 47.87 2.56
CA LEU A 188 33.54 48.86 1.96
C LEU A 188 32.76 49.72 0.97
N SER A 189 32.28 50.88 1.43
CA SER A 189 31.61 51.87 0.59
C SER A 189 32.65 52.79 -0.05
N GLY A 190 33.35 52.29 -1.07
CA GLY A 190 34.32 53.05 -1.89
C GLY A 190 33.75 53.37 -3.27
N GLY A 191 33.79 54.63 -3.69
CA GLY A 191 33.11 55.21 -4.86
C GLY A 191 33.51 54.71 -6.26
N GLY A 192 33.31 53.42 -6.53
CA GLY A 192 33.63 52.79 -7.81
C GLY A 192 32.96 51.42 -8.02
N GLY A 193 31.62 51.39 -8.00
CA GLY A 193 30.81 50.39 -8.71
C GLY A 193 30.75 48.94 -8.22
N LYS A 194 31.63 48.46 -7.32
CA LYS A 194 31.49 47.12 -6.71
C LYS A 194 31.68 47.19 -5.19
N VAL A 195 30.56 47.05 -4.47
CA VAL A 195 30.54 46.90 -3.01
C VAL A 195 31.08 45.51 -2.67
N GLY A 196 32.36 45.44 -2.29
CA GLY A 196 32.91 44.25 -1.65
C GLY A 196 32.40 44.18 -0.21
N LYS A 197 31.62 43.15 0.11
CA LYS A 197 31.24 42.81 1.50
C LYS A 197 32.20 41.73 1.99
N THR A 198 32.95 42.02 3.03
CA THR A 198 33.75 41.03 3.78
C THR A 198 33.17 40.93 5.18
N GLY A 199 33.30 39.79 5.84
CA GLY A 199 32.77 39.63 7.19
C GLY A 199 33.56 38.64 8.00
N ARG A 200 33.33 38.64 9.30
CA ARG A 200 33.86 37.66 10.25
C ARG A 200 32.71 37.05 11.03
N LEU A 201 32.77 35.73 11.21
CA LEU A 201 31.81 34.94 11.95
C LEU A 201 32.53 34.18 13.04
N THR A 202 32.10 34.38 14.28
CA THR A 202 32.61 33.60 15.41
C THR A 202 31.60 32.53 15.77
N LEU A 203 32.00 31.26 15.66
CA LEU A 203 31.19 30.09 16.03
C LEU A 203 31.80 29.39 17.24
N CYS A 204 30.94 28.94 18.15
CA CYS A 204 31.30 28.31 19.39
C CYS A 204 30.51 27.02 19.60
N THR A 205 31.20 25.94 19.97
CA THR A 205 30.64 24.73 20.57
C THR A 205 30.97 24.73 22.07
N THR A 206 30.54 23.72 22.82
CA THR A 206 30.95 23.59 24.24
C THR A 206 32.47 23.52 24.42
N ASP A 207 33.17 23.00 23.42
CA ASP A 207 34.58 22.62 23.54
C ASP A 207 35.52 23.58 22.80
N MET A 208 35.04 24.25 21.75
CA MET A 208 35.87 25.07 20.87
C MET A 208 35.18 26.35 20.40
N GLU A 209 35.94 27.44 20.34
CA GLU A 209 35.54 28.69 19.71
C GLU A 209 36.47 29.01 18.54
N THR A 210 35.89 29.35 17.39
CA THR A 210 36.65 29.58 16.15
C THR A 210 36.08 30.76 15.37
N ILE A 211 36.98 31.52 14.73
CA ILE A 211 36.66 32.69 13.93
C ILE A 211 36.87 32.35 12.45
N TYR A 212 35.84 32.60 11.64
CA TYR A 212 35.84 32.38 10.20
C TYR A 212 35.69 33.69 9.44
N ASP A 213 36.54 33.91 8.45
CA ASP A 213 36.36 35.00 7.49
C ASP A 213 35.30 34.58 6.44
N LEU A 214 34.29 35.42 6.26
CA LEU A 214 33.15 35.21 5.38
C LEU A 214 33.35 35.89 4.02
N GLY A 215 33.08 35.13 2.95
CA GLY A 215 32.94 35.68 1.61
C GLY A 215 31.57 36.31 1.34
N THR A 216 31.47 37.08 0.25
CA THR A 216 30.24 37.80 -0.15
C THR A 216 28.99 36.91 -0.22
N LYS A 217 29.10 35.73 -0.84
CA LYS A 217 27.99 34.77 -0.98
C LYS A 217 27.47 34.24 0.37
N MET A 218 28.37 34.04 1.33
CA MET A 218 28.00 33.53 2.66
C MET A 218 27.29 34.62 3.47
N ILE A 219 27.75 35.88 3.35
CA ILE A 219 27.12 37.04 3.98
C ILE A 219 25.68 37.22 3.45
N GLU A 220 25.47 37.08 2.14
CA GLU A 220 24.13 37.13 1.55
C GLU A 220 23.21 36.05 2.11
N ARG A 221 23.70 34.81 2.27
CA ARG A 221 22.93 33.71 2.86
C ARG A 221 22.63 33.90 4.34
N LEU A 222 23.59 34.38 5.13
CA LEU A 222 23.37 34.74 6.54
C LEU A 222 22.32 35.85 6.68
N THR A 223 22.34 36.82 5.76
CA THR A 223 21.36 37.91 5.73
C THR A 223 19.97 37.41 5.30
N GLN A 224 19.92 36.50 4.32
CA GLN A 224 18.68 35.88 3.83
C GLN A 224 17.98 35.05 4.92
N GLU A 225 18.75 34.23 5.64
CA GLU A 225 18.27 33.41 6.77
C GLU A 225 18.09 34.21 8.08
N ARG A 226 18.42 35.51 8.07
CA ARG A 226 18.33 36.42 9.23
C ARG A 226 19.00 35.84 10.48
N VAL A 227 20.23 35.36 10.31
CA VAL A 227 21.04 34.82 11.41
C VAL A 227 21.52 35.95 12.31
N THR A 228 21.39 35.76 13.62
CA THR A 228 21.76 36.71 14.66
C THR A 228 22.65 36.05 15.71
N ALA A 229 23.33 36.86 16.52
CA ALA A 229 24.11 36.34 17.65
C ALA A 229 23.20 35.58 18.64
N GLY A 230 23.68 34.42 19.09
CA GLY A 230 22.95 33.46 19.92
C GLY A 230 22.12 32.44 19.14
N ASP A 231 22.14 32.45 17.81
CA ASP A 231 21.51 31.38 17.01
C ASP A 231 22.45 30.18 16.87
N VAL A 232 21.89 28.96 16.90
CA VAL A 232 22.60 27.72 16.56
C VAL A 232 22.36 27.43 15.08
N ILE A 233 23.44 27.38 14.31
CA ILE A 233 23.38 27.19 12.85
C ILE A 233 24.15 25.94 12.42
N ARG A 234 23.67 25.32 11.33
CA ARG A 234 24.35 24.26 10.59
C ARG A 234 24.73 24.79 9.21
N ILE A 235 26.02 24.76 8.88
CA ILE A 235 26.55 25.18 7.58
C ILE A 235 27.10 23.94 6.88
N ASP A 236 26.57 23.62 5.71
CA ASP A 236 27.20 22.65 4.83
C ASP A 236 28.31 23.35 4.04
N LYS A 237 29.54 22.85 4.14
CA LYS A 237 30.73 23.46 3.55
C LYS A 237 30.77 23.31 2.03
N ALA A 238 30.19 22.24 1.48
CA ALA A 238 30.19 21.98 0.04
C ALA A 238 29.15 22.85 -0.67
N THR A 239 27.92 22.85 -0.17
CA THR A 239 26.82 23.62 -0.77
C THR A 239 26.81 25.08 -0.32
N GLY A 240 27.41 25.38 0.83
CA GLY A 240 27.34 26.67 1.53
C GLY A 240 25.97 26.96 2.16
N LYS A 241 25.07 25.96 2.23
CA LYS A 241 23.70 26.15 2.70
C LYS A 241 23.72 26.33 4.22
N ILE A 242 23.04 27.37 4.71
CA ILE A 242 22.96 27.69 6.13
C ILE A 242 21.56 27.34 6.61
N SER A 243 21.48 26.53 7.66
CA SER A 243 20.21 26.14 8.29
C SER A 243 20.19 26.58 9.73
N LYS A 244 19.23 27.42 10.11
CA LYS A 244 19.00 27.84 11.50
C LYS A 244 18.30 26.72 12.27
N LEU A 245 19.01 26.06 13.18
CA LEU A 245 18.48 24.96 14.00
C LEU A 245 17.59 25.49 15.13
N GLY A 246 18.00 26.59 15.74
CA GLY A 246 17.26 27.24 16.81
C GLY A 246 18.08 28.34 17.46
N ARG A 247 17.66 28.77 18.64
CA ARG A 247 18.37 29.76 19.47
C ARG A 247 18.96 29.09 20.70
N SER A 248 20.15 29.50 21.12
CA SER A 248 20.82 28.92 22.28
C SER A 248 20.04 29.21 23.56
N VAL A 249 19.95 28.20 24.44
CA VAL A 249 19.31 28.36 25.76
C VAL A 249 20.12 29.33 26.63
N SER A 250 21.45 29.31 26.50
CA SER A 250 22.42 30.13 27.26
C SER A 250 22.21 31.63 27.06
N ARG A 251 21.99 32.10 25.82
CA ARG A 251 21.83 33.52 25.48
C ARG A 251 20.38 33.95 25.24
N SER A 252 19.42 33.12 25.63
CA SER A 252 17.98 33.39 25.46
C SER A 252 17.48 34.61 26.25
N ARG A 253 18.16 35.00 27.33
CA ARG A 253 17.76 36.08 28.25
C ARG A 253 18.13 37.49 27.77
N ASP A 254 19.09 37.63 26.87
CA ASP A 254 19.65 38.93 26.49
C ASP A 254 18.83 39.68 25.43
N TYR A 255 17.78 39.05 24.90
CA TYR A 255 16.93 39.62 23.85
C TYR A 255 15.45 39.56 24.23
N ASP A 256 14.86 40.73 24.49
CA ASP A 256 13.48 40.91 24.98
C ASP A 256 12.42 40.80 23.86
N ALA A 257 12.80 40.97 22.59
CA ALA A 257 11.89 40.91 21.43
C ALA A 257 11.85 39.52 20.78
N MET A 258 11.47 38.48 21.54
CA MET A 258 11.30 37.12 21.00
C MET A 258 9.92 36.94 20.35
N GLY A 259 9.90 36.43 19.13
CA GLY A 259 8.66 35.92 18.54
C GLY A 259 8.21 34.64 19.27
N SER A 260 6.90 34.42 19.40
CA SER A 260 6.31 33.27 20.11
C SER A 260 6.68 31.88 19.58
N ASN A 261 7.45 31.79 18.47
CA ASN A 261 7.77 30.56 17.75
C ASN A 261 9.29 30.23 17.72
N THR A 262 10.14 30.87 18.52
CA THR A 262 11.58 30.57 18.52
C THR A 262 11.85 29.24 19.22
N LYS A 263 12.34 28.23 18.48
CA LYS A 263 12.79 26.96 19.04
C LYS A 263 14.13 27.14 19.77
N PHE A 264 14.18 26.75 21.04
CA PHE A 264 15.42 26.76 21.82
C PHE A 264 16.15 25.42 21.67
N VAL A 265 17.45 25.48 21.40
CA VAL A 265 18.33 24.32 21.18
C VAL A 265 19.56 24.48 22.06
N GLN A 266 20.10 23.37 22.56
CA GLN A 266 21.33 23.38 23.34
C GLN A 266 22.55 23.66 22.45
N CYS A 267 23.62 24.20 23.03
CA CYS A 267 24.88 24.41 22.33
C CYS A 267 25.41 23.05 21.84
N PRO A 268 25.80 22.91 20.57
CA PRO A 268 26.36 21.66 20.06
C PRO A 268 27.64 21.30 20.82
N GLU A 269 27.81 20.01 21.13
CA GLU A 269 29.02 19.47 21.77
C GLU A 269 30.00 18.91 20.74
N GLY A 270 31.29 18.88 21.09
CA GLY A 270 32.36 18.34 20.25
C GLY A 270 32.96 19.34 19.25
N GLU A 271 33.64 18.78 18.25
CA GLU A 271 34.32 19.55 17.21
C GLU A 271 33.32 20.33 16.33
N LEU A 272 33.71 21.53 15.91
CA LEU A 272 32.85 22.41 15.13
C LEU A 272 32.63 21.90 13.70
N GLN A 273 33.63 21.23 13.12
CA GLN A 273 33.56 20.63 11.79
C GLN A 273 33.42 19.12 11.92
N LYS A 274 32.31 18.56 11.43
CA LYS A 274 32.00 17.13 11.48
C LYS A 274 31.78 16.59 10.08
N ARG A 275 32.21 15.36 9.84
CA ARG A 275 31.84 14.59 8.65
C ARG A 275 30.60 13.78 8.98
N THR A 276 29.49 14.07 8.31
CA THR A 276 28.23 13.35 8.46
C THR A 276 27.89 12.65 7.17
N THR A 277 27.71 11.33 7.21
CA THR A 277 27.11 10.56 6.12
C THR A 277 25.61 10.81 6.11
N VAL A 278 25.08 11.30 5.00
CA VAL A 278 23.64 11.46 4.80
C VAL A 278 23.20 10.42 3.77
N THR A 279 22.28 9.58 4.18
CA THR A 279 21.68 8.56 3.32
C THR A 279 20.39 9.12 2.72
N HIS A 280 20.32 9.19 1.39
CA HIS A 280 19.14 9.62 0.66
C HIS A 280 18.50 8.42 -0.04
N THR A 281 17.24 8.14 0.27
CA THR A 281 16.43 7.16 -0.45
C THR A 281 15.52 7.89 -1.43
N VAL A 282 15.71 7.66 -2.73
CA VAL A 282 14.95 8.29 -3.82
C VAL A 282 14.31 7.20 -4.67
N SER A 283 13.07 7.38 -5.13
CA SER A 283 12.43 6.41 -6.03
C SER A 283 12.95 6.54 -7.47
N LEU A 284 12.96 5.44 -8.23
CA LEU A 284 13.34 5.50 -9.66
C LEU A 284 12.43 6.44 -10.45
N HIS A 285 11.14 6.50 -10.10
CA HIS A 285 10.21 7.43 -10.74
C HIS A 285 10.57 8.90 -10.50
N GLU A 286 11.01 9.27 -9.29
CA GLU A 286 11.46 10.65 -9.03
C GLU A 286 12.66 11.02 -9.88
N ILE A 287 13.62 10.11 -10.01
CA ILE A 287 14.81 10.29 -10.86
C ILE A 287 14.38 10.47 -12.32
N ASP A 288 13.42 9.67 -12.81
CA ASP A 288 12.89 9.80 -14.16
C ASP A 288 12.27 11.18 -14.41
N VAL A 289 11.39 11.64 -13.52
CA VAL A 289 10.67 12.91 -13.69
C VAL A 289 11.65 14.09 -13.65
N ILE A 290 12.60 14.09 -12.72
CA ILE A 290 13.61 15.14 -12.60
C ILE A 290 14.46 15.25 -13.87
N ASN A 291 14.85 14.12 -14.46
CA ASN A 291 15.69 14.09 -15.67
C ASN A 291 14.89 14.28 -16.97
N SER A 292 13.56 14.14 -16.94
CA SER A 292 12.71 14.30 -18.11
C SER A 292 12.50 15.76 -18.54
N ARG A 293 12.47 16.70 -17.59
CA ARG A 293 12.11 18.12 -17.83
C ARG A 293 13.02 19.07 -17.06
N GLN A 294 13.29 20.26 -17.61
CA GLN A 294 14.09 21.31 -16.95
C GLN A 294 13.48 21.81 -15.62
N GLN A 295 12.17 21.67 -15.42
CA GLN A 295 11.45 21.95 -14.18
C GLN A 295 10.79 20.68 -13.60
N GLY A 296 11.43 19.51 -13.81
CA GLY A 296 10.90 18.22 -13.38
C GLY A 296 10.66 18.12 -11.87
N PHE A 297 11.44 18.82 -11.06
CA PHE A 297 11.24 18.85 -9.61
C PHE A 297 9.87 19.40 -9.19
N MET A 298 9.36 20.46 -9.85
CA MET A 298 8.04 20.99 -9.53
C MET A 298 6.92 20.05 -9.97
N ALA A 299 7.12 19.31 -11.07
CA ALA A 299 6.13 18.37 -11.60
C ALA A 299 5.80 17.24 -10.62
N LEU A 300 6.76 16.84 -9.77
CA LEU A 300 6.53 15.87 -8.69
C LEU A 300 5.47 16.33 -7.68
N PHE A 301 5.37 17.64 -7.45
CA PHE A 301 4.40 18.21 -6.50
C PHE A 301 3.08 18.57 -7.16
N THR A 302 3.10 18.95 -8.45
CA THR A 302 1.87 19.31 -9.17
C THR A 302 1.12 18.12 -9.73
N GLY A 303 1.77 16.96 -9.86
CA GLY A 303 1.18 15.75 -10.45
C GLY A 303 1.16 15.76 -11.99
N ASP A 304 1.60 16.85 -12.61
CA ASP A 304 1.70 17.00 -14.08
C ASP A 304 3.02 16.40 -14.61
N THR A 305 3.23 15.12 -14.32
CA THR A 305 4.43 14.40 -14.78
C THR A 305 4.33 14.08 -16.28
N GLY A 306 3.11 13.93 -16.81
CA GLY A 306 2.85 13.45 -18.16
C GLY A 306 3.46 12.07 -18.42
N GLU A 307 3.60 11.72 -19.70
CA GLU A 307 4.29 10.50 -20.14
C GLU A 307 5.80 10.71 -20.22
N ILE A 308 6.56 9.72 -19.73
CA ILE A 308 8.02 9.75 -19.73
C ILE A 308 8.53 8.86 -20.86
N SER A 309 9.49 9.35 -21.64
CA SER A 309 10.06 8.58 -22.74
C SER A 309 10.90 7.39 -22.25
N GLU A 310 10.78 6.26 -22.94
CA GLU A 310 11.54 5.04 -22.64
C GLU A 310 13.06 5.25 -22.75
N SER A 311 13.51 6.10 -23.67
CA SER A 311 14.93 6.44 -23.83
C SER A 311 15.57 7.03 -22.57
N ILE A 312 14.82 7.82 -21.79
CA ILE A 312 15.29 8.42 -20.55
C ILE A 312 15.38 7.35 -19.46
N ARG A 313 14.39 6.45 -19.39
CA ARG A 313 14.39 5.32 -18.45
C ARG A 313 15.57 4.39 -18.68
N THR A 314 15.84 3.99 -19.92
CA THR A 314 17.00 3.15 -20.24
C THR A 314 18.33 3.82 -19.85
N GLN A 315 18.45 5.14 -20.05
CA GLN A 315 19.64 5.89 -19.64
C GLN A 315 19.79 5.95 -18.12
N ILE A 316 18.69 6.08 -17.39
CA ILE A 316 18.69 6.10 -15.92
C ILE A 316 19.02 4.72 -15.38
N ASP A 317 18.42 3.66 -15.93
CA ASP A 317 18.68 2.28 -15.52
C ASP A 317 20.17 1.94 -15.68
N ALA A 318 20.78 2.33 -16.81
CA ALA A 318 22.22 2.16 -17.02
C ALA A 318 23.09 2.92 -15.99
N LYS A 319 22.69 4.14 -15.60
CA LYS A 319 23.40 4.92 -14.57
C LYS A 319 23.22 4.36 -13.16
N VAL A 320 22.03 3.84 -12.85
CA VAL A 320 21.77 3.19 -11.56
C VAL A 320 22.59 1.91 -11.45
N ASP A 321 22.73 1.16 -12.54
CA ASP A 321 23.63 0.00 -12.61
C ASP A 321 25.10 0.40 -12.44
N GLU A 322 25.54 1.50 -13.07
CA GLU A 322 26.88 2.06 -12.84
C GLU A 322 27.10 2.39 -11.36
N TRP A 323 26.20 3.14 -10.73
CA TRP A 323 26.30 3.50 -9.30
C TRP A 323 26.27 2.29 -8.37
N LYS A 324 25.54 1.24 -8.76
CA LYS A 324 25.51 -0.04 -8.05
C LYS A 324 26.85 -0.76 -8.17
N THR A 325 27.47 -0.79 -9.35
CA THR A 325 28.80 -1.40 -9.54
C THR A 325 29.92 -0.62 -8.86
N GLU A 326 29.81 0.70 -8.78
CA GLU A 326 30.72 1.57 -8.04
C GLU A 326 30.55 1.46 -6.50
N GLY A 327 29.44 0.87 -6.04
CA GLY A 327 29.09 0.80 -4.62
C GLY A 327 28.66 2.13 -4.01
N ARG A 328 28.33 3.14 -4.84
CA ARG A 328 27.83 4.46 -4.39
C ARG A 328 26.34 4.45 -4.10
N ALA A 329 25.61 3.53 -4.72
CA ALA A 329 24.18 3.36 -4.52
C ALA A 329 23.82 1.90 -4.27
N THR A 330 22.78 1.67 -3.47
CA THR A 330 22.19 0.37 -3.24
C THR A 330 20.74 0.38 -3.68
N LEU A 331 20.32 -0.66 -4.40
CA LEU A 331 18.93 -0.81 -4.84
C LEU A 331 18.11 -1.42 -3.69
N VAL A 332 17.02 -0.74 -3.32
CA VAL A 332 16.09 -1.20 -2.29
C VAL A 332 14.80 -1.63 -2.99
N PRO A 333 14.53 -2.95 -3.14
CA PRO A 333 13.28 -3.42 -3.72
C PRO A 333 12.13 -3.15 -2.75
N GLY A 334 11.14 -2.39 -3.18
CA GLY A 334 9.94 -2.11 -2.41
C GLY A 334 8.79 -3.06 -2.70
N VAL A 335 7.59 -2.59 -2.36
CA VAL A 335 6.33 -3.33 -2.52
C VAL A 335 5.33 -2.49 -3.28
N LEU A 336 4.75 -3.07 -4.33
CA LEU A 336 3.61 -2.51 -5.06
C LEU A 336 2.34 -3.26 -4.67
N PHE A 337 1.42 -2.59 -3.98
CA PHE A 337 0.11 -3.13 -3.65
C PHE A 337 -0.95 -2.61 -4.63
N ILE A 338 -1.65 -3.52 -5.32
CA ILE A 338 -2.77 -3.21 -6.22
C ILE A 338 -4.07 -3.77 -5.63
N ASP A 339 -4.97 -2.88 -5.19
CA ASP A 339 -6.30 -3.28 -4.74
C ASP A 339 -7.28 -3.41 -5.91
N GLU A 340 -8.30 -4.25 -5.73
CA GLU A 340 -9.36 -4.50 -6.70
C GLU A 340 -8.86 -4.88 -8.11
N VAL A 341 -7.85 -5.76 -8.19
CA VAL A 341 -7.15 -6.10 -9.44
C VAL A 341 -8.07 -6.61 -10.57
N HIS A 342 -9.23 -7.17 -10.23
CA HIS A 342 -10.27 -7.61 -11.18
C HIS A 342 -10.87 -6.46 -12.02
N MET A 343 -10.58 -5.20 -11.68
CA MET A 343 -10.97 -4.02 -12.43
C MET A 343 -10.00 -3.68 -13.58
N LEU A 344 -8.83 -4.32 -13.64
CA LEU A 344 -7.87 -4.15 -14.73
C LEU A 344 -8.32 -4.87 -16.02
N ASP A 345 -7.86 -4.34 -17.15
CA ASP A 345 -8.09 -4.92 -18.48
C ASP A 345 -7.01 -5.95 -18.87
N MET A 346 -7.28 -6.75 -19.90
CA MET A 346 -6.32 -7.69 -20.49
C MET A 346 -4.98 -7.05 -20.89
N ASP A 347 -4.99 -5.81 -21.40
CA ASP A 347 -3.77 -5.09 -21.77
C ASP A 347 -2.85 -4.85 -20.57
N CYS A 348 -3.45 -4.48 -19.43
CA CYS A 348 -2.74 -4.24 -18.18
C CYS A 348 -2.14 -5.55 -17.64
N PHE A 349 -2.88 -6.65 -17.71
CA PHE A 349 -2.37 -7.97 -17.30
C PHE A 349 -1.22 -8.45 -18.19
N SER A 350 -1.32 -8.23 -19.51
CA SER A 350 -0.26 -8.57 -20.47
C SER A 350 1.01 -7.76 -20.20
N PHE A 351 0.86 -6.46 -19.89
CA PHE A 351 1.97 -5.60 -19.48
C PHE A 351 2.60 -6.07 -18.17
N LEU A 352 1.80 -6.36 -17.13
CA LEU A 352 2.29 -6.85 -15.84
C LEU A 352 3.04 -8.17 -15.97
N ASN A 353 2.57 -9.09 -16.82
CA ASN A 353 3.26 -10.36 -17.08
C ASN A 353 4.70 -10.15 -17.59
N ARG A 354 4.90 -9.22 -18.53
CA ARG A 354 6.23 -8.86 -19.02
C ARG A 354 7.04 -8.11 -17.97
N ALA A 355 6.41 -7.20 -17.23
CA ALA A 355 7.09 -6.38 -16.23
C ALA A 355 7.64 -7.20 -15.05
N LEU A 356 6.92 -8.26 -14.63
CA LEU A 356 7.34 -9.18 -13.56
C LEU A 356 8.60 -9.99 -13.92
N GLU A 357 8.95 -10.10 -15.20
CA GLU A 357 10.18 -10.77 -15.65
C GLU A 357 11.42 -9.85 -15.55
N SER A 358 11.23 -8.54 -15.35
CA SER A 358 12.32 -7.58 -15.21
C SER A 358 12.98 -7.66 -13.84
N GLU A 359 14.31 -7.52 -13.79
CA GLU A 359 15.09 -7.48 -12.55
C GLU A 359 14.74 -6.27 -11.66
N LEU A 360 14.30 -5.18 -12.28
CA LEU A 360 13.90 -3.95 -11.60
C LEU A 360 12.41 -3.96 -11.16
N CYS A 361 11.77 -5.13 -11.13
CA CYS A 361 10.39 -5.26 -10.68
C CYS A 361 10.32 -5.47 -9.15
N PRO A 362 9.53 -4.65 -8.42
CA PRO A 362 9.31 -4.82 -6.99
C PRO A 362 8.49 -6.08 -6.70
N ILE A 363 8.31 -6.40 -5.42
CA ILE A 363 7.35 -7.43 -5.03
C ILE A 363 5.94 -6.88 -5.20
N VAL A 364 5.12 -7.55 -6.03
CA VAL A 364 3.76 -7.11 -6.33
C VAL A 364 2.75 -7.88 -5.49
N ILE A 365 1.89 -7.18 -4.77
CA ILE A 365 0.80 -7.77 -3.98
C ILE A 365 -0.52 -7.31 -4.59
N LEU A 366 -1.27 -8.26 -5.13
CA LEU A 366 -2.57 -8.03 -5.75
C LEU A 366 -3.66 -8.43 -4.77
N ALA A 367 -4.77 -7.69 -4.73
CA ALA A 367 -5.95 -8.07 -3.95
C ALA A 367 -7.20 -8.18 -4.83
N THR A 368 -7.99 -9.22 -4.58
CA THR A 368 -9.28 -9.43 -5.25
C THR A 368 -10.34 -9.91 -4.26
N ASN A 369 -11.56 -9.41 -4.44
CA ASN A 369 -12.75 -9.85 -3.73
C ASN A 369 -13.70 -10.68 -4.61
N ARG A 370 -13.36 -10.92 -5.88
CA ARG A 370 -14.19 -11.66 -6.83
C ARG A 370 -13.74 -13.12 -6.97
N GLY A 371 -14.73 -14.01 -7.08
CA GLY A 371 -14.56 -15.44 -7.33
C GLY A 371 -14.34 -15.73 -8.81
N ILE A 372 -15.42 -15.87 -9.59
CA ILE A 372 -15.34 -15.98 -11.06
C ILE A 372 -15.85 -14.67 -11.65
N SER A 373 -15.04 -14.01 -12.48
CA SER A 373 -15.44 -12.74 -13.11
C SER A 373 -14.99 -12.66 -14.56
N ALA A 374 -15.68 -11.84 -15.35
CA ALA A 374 -15.26 -11.55 -16.71
C ALA A 374 -13.97 -10.71 -16.67
N ILE A 375 -12.99 -11.09 -17.50
CA ILE A 375 -11.76 -10.31 -17.66
C ILE A 375 -12.11 -9.12 -18.57
N ARG A 376 -11.92 -7.91 -18.07
CA ARG A 376 -12.28 -6.69 -18.81
C ARG A 376 -11.48 -6.59 -20.12
N GLY A 377 -12.16 -6.15 -21.17
CA GLY A 377 -11.67 -6.16 -22.55
C GLY A 377 -11.87 -7.50 -23.28
N THR A 378 -12.42 -8.53 -22.63
CA THR A 378 -12.70 -9.83 -23.25
C THR A 378 -14.07 -10.37 -22.86
N ASN A 379 -14.56 -11.37 -23.61
CA ASN A 379 -15.80 -12.09 -23.28
C ASN A 379 -15.56 -13.31 -22.37
N PHE A 380 -14.30 -13.57 -22.00
CA PHE A 380 -13.92 -14.74 -21.22
C PHE A 380 -14.07 -14.46 -19.72
N ARG A 381 -14.56 -15.47 -19.00
CA ARG A 381 -14.60 -15.46 -17.53
C ARG A 381 -13.43 -16.26 -17.00
N GLY A 382 -12.70 -15.67 -16.05
CA GLY A 382 -11.57 -16.30 -15.40
C GLY A 382 -11.74 -16.34 -13.88
N PRO A 383 -11.05 -17.26 -13.18
CA PRO A 383 -10.90 -17.18 -11.75
C PRO A 383 -10.28 -15.83 -11.37
N HIS A 384 -10.84 -15.21 -10.33
CA HIS A 384 -10.50 -13.91 -9.78
C HIS A 384 -10.60 -12.71 -10.74
N GLY A 385 -11.10 -12.90 -11.96
CA GLY A 385 -11.04 -11.90 -13.02
C GLY A 385 -9.63 -11.68 -13.56
N ILE A 386 -8.74 -12.68 -13.43
CA ILE A 386 -7.35 -12.63 -13.86
C ILE A 386 -7.14 -13.68 -14.97
N PRO A 387 -6.35 -13.38 -16.03
CA PRO A 387 -5.96 -14.38 -17.02
C PRO A 387 -5.17 -15.55 -16.38
N LEU A 388 -5.40 -16.78 -16.86
CA LEU A 388 -4.74 -17.98 -16.34
C LEU A 388 -3.21 -17.87 -16.40
N ASP A 389 -2.68 -17.27 -17.47
CA ASP A 389 -1.24 -17.08 -17.69
C ASP A 389 -0.55 -16.29 -16.56
N LEU A 390 -1.23 -15.26 -16.04
CA LEU A 390 -0.72 -14.51 -14.88
C LEU A 390 -0.98 -15.31 -13.60
N LEU A 391 -2.16 -15.92 -13.46
CA LEU A 391 -2.54 -16.65 -12.24
C LEU A 391 -1.57 -17.79 -11.91
N ASP A 392 -1.07 -18.51 -12.91
CA ASP A 392 -0.07 -19.57 -12.74
C ASP A 392 1.27 -19.07 -12.19
N ARG A 393 1.56 -17.77 -12.33
CA ARG A 393 2.75 -17.11 -11.78
C ARG A 393 2.54 -16.57 -10.36
N LEU A 394 1.29 -16.45 -9.91
CA LEU A 394 0.93 -15.83 -8.61
C LEU A 394 0.95 -16.85 -7.48
N LEU A 395 1.46 -16.43 -6.32
CA LEU A 395 1.24 -17.15 -5.06
C LEU A 395 -0.06 -16.69 -4.42
N ILE A 396 -1.06 -17.56 -4.32
CA ILE A 396 -2.38 -17.21 -3.80
C ILE A 396 -2.43 -17.43 -2.28
N ILE A 397 -2.72 -16.38 -1.53
CA ILE A 397 -2.99 -16.40 -0.09
C ILE A 397 -4.50 -16.20 0.11
N PRO A 398 -5.25 -17.26 0.47
CA PRO A 398 -6.68 -17.15 0.75
C PRO A 398 -6.93 -16.56 2.14
N THR A 399 -7.93 -15.69 2.24
CA THR A 399 -8.47 -15.15 3.50
C THR A 399 -9.81 -15.79 3.82
N ALA A 400 -10.03 -16.12 5.10
CA ALA A 400 -11.27 -16.75 5.56
C ALA A 400 -12.27 -15.72 6.10
N PRO A 401 -13.58 -16.01 6.14
CA PRO A 401 -14.52 -15.20 6.93
C PRO A 401 -14.17 -15.26 8.42
N TYR A 402 -14.44 -14.17 9.14
CA TYR A 402 -14.17 -14.07 10.58
C TYR A 402 -15.21 -14.82 11.41
N SER A 403 -14.77 -15.39 12.54
CA SER A 403 -15.63 -15.91 13.59
C SER A 403 -16.28 -14.79 14.41
N VAL A 404 -17.36 -15.10 15.14
CA VAL A 404 -18.08 -14.13 16.00
C VAL A 404 -17.16 -13.53 17.06
N ASP A 405 -16.26 -14.33 17.65
CA ASP A 405 -15.28 -13.86 18.64
C ASP A 405 -14.24 -12.92 18.03
N GLU A 406 -13.75 -13.23 16.82
CA GLU A 406 -12.85 -12.34 16.08
C GLU A 406 -13.53 -11.03 15.71
N LEU A 407 -14.79 -11.07 15.25
CA LEU A 407 -15.59 -9.87 14.96
C LEU A 407 -15.73 -8.97 16.19
N ARG A 408 -16.05 -9.55 17.35
CA ARG A 408 -16.13 -8.83 18.63
C ARG A 408 -14.79 -8.19 18.98
N GLY A 409 -13.70 -8.92 18.80
CA GLY A 409 -12.34 -8.41 19.02
C GLY A 409 -12.04 -7.22 18.11
N ILE A 410 -12.33 -7.33 16.81
CA ILE A 410 -12.12 -6.27 15.83
C ILE A 410 -12.91 -5.01 16.21
N LEU A 411 -14.21 -5.16 16.53
CA LEU A 411 -15.06 -4.04 16.94
C LEU A 411 -14.54 -3.38 18.21
N ARG A 412 -14.04 -4.15 19.19
CA ARG A 412 -13.43 -3.61 20.41
C ARG A 412 -12.20 -2.75 20.09
N VAL A 413 -11.29 -3.22 19.24
CA VAL A 413 -10.13 -2.42 18.80
C VAL A 413 -10.57 -1.13 18.12
N ARG A 414 -11.64 -1.17 17.31
CA ARG A 414 -12.21 0.05 16.70
C ARG A 414 -12.80 1.03 17.69
N CYS A 415 -13.47 0.54 18.73
CA CYS A 415 -13.97 1.42 19.79
C CYS A 415 -12.82 2.14 20.48
N THR A 416 -11.71 1.44 20.73
CA THR A 416 -10.51 2.03 21.34
C THR A 416 -9.86 3.06 20.43
N GLU A 417 -9.72 2.76 19.14
CA GLU A 417 -9.14 3.67 18.14
C GLU A 417 -9.98 4.95 17.98
N GLU A 418 -11.31 4.81 17.89
CA GLU A 418 -12.23 5.93 17.73
C GLU A 418 -12.54 6.65 19.04
N GLN A 419 -11.98 6.20 20.16
CA GLN A 419 -12.22 6.74 21.51
C GLN A 419 -13.73 6.76 21.87
N VAL A 420 -14.43 5.66 21.60
CA VAL A 420 -15.85 5.49 21.88
C VAL A 420 -16.05 4.49 23.01
N ASP A 421 -16.58 4.96 24.13
CA ASP A 421 -16.97 4.12 25.26
C ASP A 421 -18.30 3.40 24.95
N MET A 422 -18.23 2.07 24.73
CA MET A 422 -19.41 1.23 24.49
C MET A 422 -19.75 0.36 25.71
N ALA A 423 -21.03 0.09 25.92
CA ALA A 423 -21.48 -0.94 26.86
C ALA A 423 -21.22 -2.35 26.28
N ASP A 424 -20.93 -3.33 27.15
CA ASP A 424 -20.65 -4.70 26.70
C ASP A 424 -21.87 -5.33 26.00
N ASP A 425 -23.09 -5.08 26.50
CA ASP A 425 -24.34 -5.51 25.86
C ASP A 425 -24.54 -4.86 24.48
N ALA A 426 -24.12 -3.60 24.34
CA ALA A 426 -24.20 -2.87 23.08
C ALA A 426 -23.19 -3.43 22.06
N LEU A 427 -21.98 -3.78 22.51
CA LEU A 427 -20.97 -4.44 21.69
C LEU A 427 -21.43 -5.84 21.25
N GLU A 428 -22.13 -6.59 22.12
CA GLU A 428 -22.69 -7.89 21.76
C GLU A 428 -23.77 -7.75 20.67
N LEU A 429 -24.71 -6.80 20.82
CA LEU A 429 -25.70 -6.52 19.78
C LEU A 429 -25.03 -6.14 18.46
N LEU A 430 -24.02 -5.26 18.49
CA LEU A 430 -23.29 -4.85 17.30
C LEU A 430 -22.57 -6.03 16.64
N THR A 431 -22.03 -6.97 17.43
CA THR A 431 -21.37 -8.17 16.91
C THR A 431 -22.37 -9.08 16.19
N ARG A 432 -23.60 -9.23 16.72
CA ARG A 432 -24.68 -9.95 16.02
C ARG A 432 -25.06 -9.27 14.70
N ILE A 433 -25.17 -7.93 14.71
CA ILE A 433 -25.41 -7.14 13.48
C ILE A 433 -24.27 -7.35 12.48
N ALA A 434 -23.01 -7.34 12.93
CA ALA A 434 -21.84 -7.55 12.08
C ALA A 434 -21.82 -8.96 11.44
N SER A 435 -22.28 -9.98 12.18
CA SER A 435 -22.38 -11.36 11.67
C SER A 435 -23.49 -11.53 10.65
N GLY A 436 -24.61 -10.81 10.79
CA GLY A 436 -25.74 -10.86 9.85
C GLY A 436 -25.60 -9.92 8.66
N THR A 437 -24.67 -8.97 8.70
CA THR A 437 -24.46 -7.98 7.63
C THR A 437 -22.98 -7.93 7.24
N THR A 438 -22.40 -6.73 7.08
CA THR A 438 -20.98 -6.56 6.76
C THR A 438 -20.25 -5.88 7.92
N LEU A 439 -19.00 -6.28 8.16
CA LEU A 439 -18.14 -5.63 9.16
C LEU A 439 -17.99 -4.13 8.89
N ARG A 440 -17.96 -3.71 7.61
CA ARG A 440 -17.92 -2.29 7.22
C ARG A 440 -19.12 -1.51 7.76
N TYR A 441 -20.33 -2.05 7.64
CA TYR A 441 -21.54 -1.43 8.16
C TYR A 441 -21.52 -1.34 9.69
N ALA A 442 -21.06 -2.39 10.37
CA ALA A 442 -20.93 -2.40 11.83
C ALA A 442 -19.94 -1.33 12.34
N ILE A 443 -18.79 -1.17 11.67
CA ILE A 443 -17.80 -0.13 12.02
C ILE A 443 -18.39 1.27 11.85
N GLN A 444 -19.06 1.55 10.73
CA GLN A 444 -19.73 2.85 10.52
C GLN A 444 -20.80 3.12 11.58
N THR A 445 -21.47 2.07 12.06
CA THR A 445 -22.49 2.15 13.11
C THR A 445 -21.91 2.59 14.46
N ILE A 446 -20.62 2.34 14.74
CA ILE A 446 -19.97 2.79 15.99
C ILE A 446 -19.99 4.32 16.07
N ILE A 447 -19.51 4.99 15.02
CA ILE A 447 -19.44 6.45 14.94
C ILE A 447 -20.84 7.08 14.99
N THR A 448 -21.79 6.56 14.21
CA THR A 448 -23.16 7.11 14.20
C THR A 448 -23.86 6.92 15.55
N SER A 449 -23.66 5.78 16.21
CA SER A 449 -24.20 5.53 17.55
C SER A 449 -23.58 6.43 18.61
N SER A 450 -22.27 6.71 18.50
CA SER A 450 -21.57 7.69 19.35
C SER A 450 -22.14 9.10 19.18
N LEU A 451 -22.43 9.52 17.94
CA LEU A 451 -23.06 10.81 17.68
C LEU A 451 -24.49 10.90 18.24
N ILE A 452 -25.26 9.81 18.15
CA ILE A 452 -26.61 9.73 18.74
C ILE A 452 -26.54 9.81 20.27
N ALA A 453 -25.59 9.11 20.89
CA ALA A 453 -25.34 9.14 22.32
C ALA A 453 -24.99 10.57 22.79
N LYS A 454 -24.03 11.22 22.11
CA LYS A 454 -23.65 12.62 22.37
C LYS A 454 -24.83 13.58 22.24
N LYS A 455 -25.70 13.40 21.23
CA LYS A 455 -26.92 14.21 21.07
C LYS A 455 -27.90 14.04 22.23
N LYS A 456 -27.98 12.84 22.82
CA LYS A 456 -28.76 12.56 24.02
C LYS A 456 -28.02 12.91 25.33
N LYS A 457 -26.84 13.53 25.26
CA LYS A 457 -25.96 13.84 26.40
C LYS A 457 -25.50 12.60 27.18
N SER A 458 -25.44 11.44 26.52
CA SER A 458 -24.77 10.25 27.06
C SER A 458 -23.35 10.17 26.54
N ASN A 459 -22.39 9.92 27.43
CA ASN A 459 -21.00 9.68 27.05
C ASN A 459 -20.75 8.22 26.66
N ARG A 460 -21.58 7.27 27.14
CA ARG A 460 -21.48 5.84 26.82
C ARG A 460 -22.54 5.45 25.78
N VAL A 461 -22.14 4.62 24.83
CA VAL A 461 -23.05 4.03 23.83
C VAL A 461 -23.76 2.83 24.45
N GLU A 462 -25.09 2.89 24.44
CA GLU A 462 -25.98 1.84 24.95
C GLU A 462 -26.77 1.24 23.78
N VAL A 463 -27.42 0.10 24.01
CA VAL A 463 -28.29 -0.60 23.06
C VAL A 463 -29.28 0.31 22.31
N PRO A 464 -30.06 1.21 22.96
CA PRO A 464 -31.03 2.06 22.24
C PRO A 464 -30.39 3.03 21.26
N HIS A 465 -29.09 3.35 21.41
CA HIS A 465 -28.38 4.20 20.45
C HIS A 465 -28.07 3.43 19.16
N ILE A 466 -27.68 2.16 19.29
CA ILE A 466 -27.39 1.27 18.16
C ILE A 466 -28.69 0.93 17.41
N GLU A 467 -29.76 0.58 18.11
CA GLU A 467 -31.07 0.31 17.49
C GLU A 467 -31.58 1.52 16.69
N ARG A 468 -31.42 2.72 17.25
CA ARG A 468 -31.76 3.96 16.56
C ARG A 468 -30.91 4.17 15.32
N SER A 469 -29.59 3.94 15.41
CA SER A 469 -28.71 4.00 14.25
C SER A 469 -29.11 3.00 13.17
N HIS A 470 -29.42 1.77 13.56
CA HIS A 470 -29.82 0.69 12.65
C HIS A 470 -31.16 0.94 11.95
N THR A 471 -32.06 1.69 12.59
CA THR A 471 -33.33 2.13 11.98
C THR A 471 -33.11 3.25 10.96
N LEU A 472 -32.17 4.16 11.25
CA LEU A 472 -31.89 5.31 10.37
C LEU A 472 -31.06 4.91 9.15
N PHE A 473 -30.07 4.04 9.33
CA PHE A 473 -29.15 3.64 8.28
C PHE A 473 -29.40 2.19 7.87
N PHE A 474 -29.76 1.99 6.61
CA PHE A 474 -30.00 0.67 6.04
C PHE A 474 -28.67 0.05 5.59
N ASP A 475 -28.54 -1.27 5.78
CA ASP A 475 -27.50 -2.08 5.14
C ASP A 475 -27.94 -2.45 3.71
N VAL A 476 -27.01 -3.05 2.96
CA VAL A 476 -27.23 -3.39 1.56
C VAL A 476 -28.44 -4.32 1.37
N GLU A 477 -28.60 -5.35 2.22
CA GLU A 477 -29.69 -6.33 2.06
C GLU A 477 -31.06 -5.75 2.41
N ARG A 478 -31.16 -4.94 3.46
CA ARG A 478 -32.41 -4.22 3.75
C ARG A 478 -32.72 -3.16 2.70
N SER A 479 -31.70 -2.49 2.16
CA SER A 479 -31.87 -1.49 1.11
C SER A 479 -32.34 -2.13 -0.21
N THR A 480 -31.84 -3.30 -0.59
CA THR A 480 -32.29 -3.99 -1.81
C THR A 480 -33.74 -4.46 -1.66
N LYS A 481 -34.11 -5.02 -0.50
CA LYS A 481 -35.51 -5.37 -0.19
C LYS A 481 -36.44 -4.16 -0.27
N PHE A 482 -36.02 -3.03 0.31
CA PHE A 482 -36.77 -1.78 0.22
C PHE A 482 -36.96 -1.32 -1.23
N ILE A 483 -35.90 -1.38 -2.05
CA ILE A 483 -36.00 -1.01 -3.48
C ILE A 483 -36.94 -1.96 -4.23
N MET A 484 -36.90 -3.26 -3.95
CA MET A 484 -37.79 -4.25 -4.57
C MET A 484 -39.26 -4.03 -4.19
N GLU A 485 -39.55 -3.76 -2.91
CA GLU A 485 -40.92 -3.51 -2.43
C GLU A 485 -41.53 -2.24 -3.05
N TYR A 486 -40.71 -1.21 -3.25
CA TYR A 486 -41.14 0.08 -3.79
C TYR A 486 -40.74 0.27 -5.26
N GLN A 487 -40.43 -0.82 -5.97
CA GLN A 487 -39.91 -0.80 -7.35
C GLN A 487 -40.74 0.11 -8.27
N ASN A 488 -42.07 -0.01 -8.23
CA ASN A 488 -43.00 0.78 -9.07
C ASN A 488 -42.95 2.30 -8.82
N GLN A 489 -42.37 2.74 -7.70
CA GLN A 489 -42.22 4.16 -7.36
C GLN A 489 -40.85 4.71 -7.80
N PHE A 490 -39.89 3.84 -8.14
CA PHE A 490 -38.58 4.24 -8.64
C PHE A 490 -38.58 4.42 -10.16
N LEU A 491 -37.81 5.40 -10.64
CA LEU A 491 -37.55 5.59 -12.07
C LEU A 491 -36.72 4.41 -12.61
N PHE A 492 -36.93 4.02 -13.87
CA PHE A 492 -36.29 2.85 -14.50
C PHE A 492 -36.65 1.50 -13.85
N HIS A 493 -37.89 1.36 -13.36
CA HIS A 493 -38.42 0.10 -12.83
C HIS A 493 -38.88 -0.89 -13.90
N GLU A 494 -39.06 -0.41 -15.14
CA GLU A 494 -39.22 -1.21 -16.34
C GLU A 494 -37.85 -1.80 -16.70
N LEU A 495 -37.50 -2.91 -16.06
CA LEU A 495 -36.47 -3.76 -16.63
C LEU A 495 -37.05 -4.34 -17.91
N GLU A 496 -36.34 -4.14 -19.02
CA GLU A 496 -36.56 -4.81 -20.29
C GLU A 496 -36.76 -6.31 -20.02
N ASP A 497 -37.95 -6.81 -20.38
CA ASP A 497 -38.37 -8.20 -20.33
C ASP A 497 -37.66 -9.00 -21.44
N ASP A 498 -36.34 -8.83 -21.56
CA ASP A 498 -35.49 -9.56 -22.50
C ASP A 498 -35.21 -10.96 -21.93
N GLY A 499 -36.25 -11.80 -21.96
CA GLY A 499 -36.15 -13.20 -22.33
C GLY A 499 -35.31 -14.15 -21.47
N ILE A 500 -34.85 -13.78 -20.27
CA ILE A 500 -34.31 -14.73 -19.30
C ILE A 500 -35.43 -15.11 -18.34
N LYS A 501 -36.28 -16.04 -18.79
CA LYS A 501 -37.21 -16.76 -17.92
C LYS A 501 -36.45 -17.23 -16.68
N GLU A 502 -36.93 -16.78 -15.53
CA GLU A 502 -36.57 -17.21 -14.19
C GLU A 502 -36.30 -18.72 -14.13
N LYS A 503 -35.03 -19.10 -14.09
CA LYS A 503 -34.63 -20.27 -13.30
C LYS A 503 -34.38 -19.77 -11.88
N SER A 504 -35.44 -19.78 -11.09
CA SER A 504 -35.44 -20.03 -9.63
C SER A 504 -34.14 -19.63 -8.91
N ILE A 505 -34.09 -18.40 -8.39
CA ILE A 505 -32.99 -17.89 -7.56
C ILE A 505 -33.01 -18.49 -6.13
N ASP A 506 -34.00 -19.31 -5.78
CA ASP A 506 -34.13 -19.87 -4.42
C ASP A 506 -33.42 -21.20 -4.16
N ASN A 507 -32.57 -21.72 -5.07
CA ASN A 507 -31.84 -22.98 -4.83
C ASN A 507 -30.36 -22.95 -5.23
N ALA A 508 -29.69 -21.80 -5.13
CA ALA A 508 -28.23 -21.70 -5.36
C ALA A 508 -27.38 -21.61 -4.08
N TYR A 509 -27.98 -21.69 -2.88
CA TYR A 509 -27.24 -21.66 -1.60
C TYR A 509 -27.44 -22.89 -0.70
N THR A 510 -28.14 -23.93 -1.14
CA THR A 510 -28.37 -25.15 -0.33
C THR A 510 -28.31 -26.47 -1.12
N ALA A 511 -27.80 -26.49 -2.36
CA ALA A 511 -27.82 -27.69 -3.20
C ALA A 511 -26.53 -27.97 -4.01
N GLU A 512 -25.35 -27.62 -3.48
CA GLU A 512 -24.06 -28.10 -4.03
C GLU A 512 -23.17 -28.80 -2.99
N PHE A 513 -23.78 -29.34 -1.92
CA PHE A 513 -23.07 -30.22 -0.97
C PHE A 513 -23.69 -31.60 -0.77
N ASN A 514 -24.79 -31.92 -1.47
CA ASN A 514 -25.42 -33.23 -1.40
C ASN A 514 -26.01 -33.60 -2.78
N ASN A 515 -25.15 -34.05 -3.69
CA ASN A 515 -25.43 -35.12 -4.67
C ASN A 515 -24.26 -35.26 -5.64
N ASP A 516 -23.16 -35.80 -5.12
CA ASP A 516 -22.34 -36.79 -5.81
C ASP A 516 -21.83 -37.76 -4.72
N ILE A 517 -22.78 -38.49 -4.14
CA ILE A 517 -22.68 -39.87 -3.64
C ILE A 517 -24.14 -40.25 -3.37
N CYS A 518 -24.79 -40.81 -4.37
CA CYS A 518 -25.80 -41.80 -4.08
C CYS A 518 -25.78 -42.85 -5.18
N THR A 519 -25.73 -44.10 -4.75
CA THR A 519 -26.09 -45.30 -5.53
C THR A 519 -25.10 -45.79 -6.58
N GLN A 520 -24.04 -46.45 -6.09
CA GLN A 520 -23.91 -47.86 -6.41
C GLN A 520 -23.86 -48.67 -5.12
N SER A 521 -24.99 -49.37 -4.88
CA SER A 521 -25.04 -50.68 -4.24
C SER A 521 -24.82 -50.78 -2.73
N ALA A 522 -25.90 -50.53 -1.97
CA ALA A 522 -26.23 -51.36 -0.82
C ALA A 522 -26.98 -52.60 -1.32
N ALA A 523 -26.24 -53.67 -1.62
CA ALA A 523 -26.74 -55.03 -1.66
C ALA A 523 -25.76 -55.87 -0.84
N VAL A 524 -26.01 -55.93 0.48
CA VAL A 524 -25.40 -56.90 1.37
C VAL A 524 -26.46 -57.96 1.63
N GLU A 525 -26.40 -59.01 0.82
CA GLU A 525 -26.76 -60.36 1.25
C GLU A 525 -25.48 -61.21 1.30
N GLN A 526 -25.49 -62.16 2.23
CA GLN A 526 -24.39 -62.93 2.77
C GLN A 526 -23.63 -63.77 1.72
N SER A 527 -22.30 -63.85 1.81
CA SER A 527 -21.54 -65.10 2.06
C SER A 527 -20.06 -65.02 1.67
N SER A 528 -19.20 -65.39 2.64
CA SER A 528 -17.90 -66.09 2.53
C SER A 528 -16.86 -65.71 1.45
N GLY A 529 -15.67 -65.29 1.92
CA GLY A 529 -14.43 -66.03 1.60
C GLY A 529 -13.29 -65.34 0.85
N TRP A 530 -12.17 -65.16 1.57
CA TRP A 530 -10.77 -65.33 1.14
C TRP A 530 -9.95 -64.16 0.55
N HIS A 531 -8.67 -64.17 0.97
CA HIS A 531 -7.60 -63.16 0.88
C HIS A 531 -6.82 -63.16 -0.48
N PRO A 532 -5.63 -62.52 -0.62
CA PRO A 532 -5.42 -61.25 -1.32
C PRO A 532 -4.48 -61.41 -2.55
N ASN A 533 -4.25 -60.36 -3.35
CA ASN A 533 -2.92 -60.03 -3.87
C ASN A 533 -2.87 -58.70 -4.64
N SER A 534 -1.75 -58.02 -4.43
CA SER A 534 -1.17 -56.84 -5.07
C SER A 534 -1.33 -56.76 -6.60
N ILE A 535 -1.53 -55.56 -7.15
CA ILE A 535 -0.92 -55.10 -8.41
C ILE A 535 -0.76 -53.57 -8.40
N VAL A 536 0.46 -53.16 -8.74
CA VAL A 536 0.98 -51.82 -9.03
C VAL A 536 0.37 -51.28 -10.33
N PHE A 537 0.06 -49.98 -10.44
CA PHE A 537 -0.22 -49.35 -11.73
C PHE A 537 0.76 -48.21 -12.04
N ASP A 538 1.52 -48.48 -13.11
CA ASP A 538 2.55 -47.68 -13.75
C ASP A 538 1.93 -46.65 -14.71
N CYS A 539 2.61 -45.53 -14.86
CA CYS A 539 2.15 -44.32 -15.53
C CYS A 539 2.89 -44.13 -16.86
N THR A 540 2.44 -44.76 -17.95
CA THR A 540 2.82 -44.33 -19.32
C THR A 540 1.79 -44.78 -20.37
N LYS A 541 1.15 -43.81 -21.05
CA LYS A 541 1.04 -43.70 -22.53
C LYS A 541 -0.04 -42.68 -22.96
N ARG A 542 0.41 -41.70 -23.74
CA ARG A 542 -0.38 -40.81 -24.59
C ARG A 542 -1.10 -41.61 -25.69
N GLN A 543 -2.35 -41.27 -26.02
CA GLN A 543 -2.85 -41.29 -27.40
C GLN A 543 -4.17 -40.52 -27.54
N CYS A 544 -4.22 -39.66 -28.56
CA CYS A 544 -5.36 -38.85 -29.01
C CYS A 544 -6.42 -39.73 -29.71
N ILE A 545 -7.71 -39.37 -29.58
CA ILE A 545 -8.85 -39.94 -30.34
C ILE A 545 -9.84 -38.81 -30.72
N PRO A 546 -10.56 -38.91 -31.87
CA PRO A 546 -10.85 -37.77 -32.75
C PRO A 546 -12.32 -37.31 -32.84
N SER A 547 -12.51 -36.30 -33.67
CA SER A 547 -13.72 -35.63 -34.17
C SER A 547 -14.84 -36.58 -34.65
N ILE A 548 -16.08 -36.26 -34.28
CA ILE A 548 -17.31 -36.94 -34.72
C ILE A 548 -18.01 -36.07 -35.78
N GLN A 549 -18.31 -36.69 -36.93
CA GLN A 549 -19.06 -36.15 -38.06
C GLN A 549 -20.34 -36.99 -38.18
N LEU A 550 -21.51 -36.35 -38.33
CA LEU A 550 -22.78 -37.03 -38.61
C LEU A 550 -23.52 -36.35 -39.77
N ASP A 551 -23.93 -37.22 -40.70
CA ASP A 551 -24.48 -37.02 -42.05
C ASP A 551 -25.81 -36.26 -42.14
N VAL A 552 -25.99 -35.51 -43.23
CA VAL A 552 -27.31 -35.30 -43.86
C VAL A 552 -27.18 -35.53 -45.37
N ARG A 553 -27.91 -36.54 -45.87
CA ARG A 553 -27.97 -36.96 -47.29
C ARG A 553 -28.83 -36.04 -48.17
N SER A 554 -28.40 -35.99 -49.43
CA SER A 554 -28.91 -35.29 -50.61
C SER A 554 -30.31 -35.69 -51.12
N LYS A 555 -31.00 -34.73 -51.75
CA LYS A 555 -31.78 -34.91 -52.99
C LYS A 555 -31.48 -33.75 -53.94
N GLY A 556 -31.07 -34.06 -55.18
CA GLY A 556 -30.68 -33.08 -56.19
C GLY A 556 -31.77 -32.75 -57.21
N CYS A 557 -31.51 -31.74 -58.04
CA CYS A 557 -31.92 -31.61 -59.44
C CYS A 557 -31.11 -30.48 -60.12
N THR A 558 -30.72 -30.72 -61.37
CA THR A 558 -29.82 -29.95 -62.25
C THR A 558 -30.56 -29.23 -63.39
N PHE A 559 -29.82 -28.40 -64.16
CA PHE A 559 -30.06 -27.73 -65.46
C PHE A 559 -30.51 -26.24 -65.37
N GLY A 560 -30.00 -25.30 -66.17
CA GLY A 560 -29.10 -25.33 -67.33
C GLY A 560 -28.69 -23.90 -67.77
N LEU A 561 -27.73 -23.82 -68.70
CA LEU A 561 -27.11 -22.63 -69.31
C LEU A 561 -28.08 -21.78 -70.16
N ASP A 562 -27.85 -20.46 -70.25
CA ASP A 562 -27.75 -19.78 -71.55
C ASP A 562 -27.17 -18.33 -71.52
N THR A 563 -26.13 -18.15 -72.35
CA THR A 563 -25.70 -17.03 -73.24
C THR A 563 -25.82 -15.50 -72.89
N ARG A 564 -24.72 -14.77 -73.18
CA ARG A 564 -24.52 -13.29 -73.28
C ARG A 564 -25.07 -12.72 -74.63
N PRO A 565 -24.85 -11.45 -75.08
CA PRO A 565 -24.24 -10.21 -74.52
C PRO A 565 -25.06 -8.90 -74.80
N ASP A 566 -24.73 -7.75 -74.20
CA ASP A 566 -24.19 -6.51 -74.83
C ASP A 566 -24.56 -5.37 -73.86
N GLY A 567 -23.88 -4.24 -73.63
CA GLY A 567 -22.75 -3.56 -74.23
C GLY A 567 -22.82 -2.08 -73.78
N THR A 568 -21.67 -1.43 -73.62
CA THR A 568 -21.42 0.03 -73.70
C THR A 568 -21.94 0.94 -72.56
N THR A 569 -21.06 1.47 -71.69
CA THR A 569 -20.21 2.69 -71.76
C THR A 569 -20.81 3.89 -71.02
N LYS A 570 -20.09 4.40 -70.00
CA LYS A 570 -19.48 5.75 -69.94
C LYS A 570 -19.10 6.16 -68.51
N ASN A 571 -17.79 6.34 -68.33
CA ASN A 571 -17.09 7.46 -67.68
C ASN A 571 -17.75 8.20 -66.50
N ASN A 572 -17.14 8.08 -65.31
CA ASN A 572 -16.45 9.12 -64.49
C ASN A 572 -16.72 10.62 -64.79
N PRO A 573 -16.42 11.58 -63.86
CA PRO A 573 -15.83 11.44 -62.51
C PRO A 573 -16.42 12.38 -61.42
N GLN A 574 -15.89 12.22 -60.20
CA GLN A 574 -15.61 13.21 -59.14
C GLN A 574 -16.16 14.64 -59.25
N THR A 575 -16.65 15.16 -58.11
CA THR A 575 -16.15 16.44 -57.54
C THR A 575 -16.55 16.61 -56.06
N ASN A 576 -15.53 17.00 -55.28
CA ASN A 576 -15.49 17.75 -54.02
C ASN A 576 -16.15 17.22 -52.75
#